data_AF-A0A2T4WNQ8-F1
#
_entry.id   AF-A0A2T4WNQ8-F1
#
_cell.length_a   1.000
_cell.length_b   1.000
_cell.length_c   1.000
_cell.angle_alpha   90.00
_cell.angle_beta   90.00
_cell.angle_gamma   90.00
#
_symmetry.space_group_name_H-M   'P 1'
#
loop_
_entity.id
_entity.type
_entity.pdbx_description
1 polymer ?
#
loop_
_entity_poly.entity_id
_entity_poly.type
_entity_poly.pdbx_seq_one_letter_code
_entity_poly.pdbx_strand_id
1 'polypeptide(L)'
;PEQESIIENFVLAQGIKIPTLRDDLIDHLCCVVESELGKEKSFEQILDEAVKDLAPKGLQEIQHQTIFLLNSKRIIAMKKVLYFTGFIGSLALTAGVTFKLMHWPWANVLFIIGFLFLLLIFIPLLAIDRYKVSLSKAVSVKTKIIMGAIAAIITGLSGLFKMMHLQGADLLLIFGAFIFAFGFLPFYFFTMYKKSIS
;
A
#
# COMPACT_ATOMS: atom_id res chain seq x y z
N PRO A 1 25.63 4.04 -34.97
CA PRO A 1 24.23 4.09 -35.46
C PRO A 1 23.56 2.72 -35.60
N GLU A 2 24.14 1.76 -36.33
CA GLU A 2 23.50 0.44 -36.52
C GLU A 2 23.50 -0.40 -35.23
N GLN A 3 24.62 -0.44 -34.50
CA GLN A 3 24.76 -1.15 -33.22
C GLN A 3 23.86 -0.62 -32.10
N GLU A 4 23.73 0.70 -32.00
CA GLU A 4 22.85 1.38 -31.04
C GLU A 4 21.38 0.98 -31.24
N SER A 5 20.92 0.95 -32.50
CA SER A 5 19.56 0.50 -32.84
C SER A 5 19.29 -0.97 -32.47
N ILE A 6 20.33 -1.82 -32.48
CA ILE A 6 20.22 -3.22 -32.07
C ILE A 6 20.03 -3.30 -30.54
N ILE A 7 20.77 -2.51 -29.76
CA ILE A 7 20.65 -2.42 -28.30
C ILE A 7 19.27 -1.89 -27.91
N GLU A 8 18.80 -0.82 -28.55
CA GLU A 8 17.46 -0.26 -28.30
C GLU A 8 16.37 -1.30 -28.53
N ASN A 9 16.40 -1.99 -29.68
CA ASN A 9 15.42 -3.04 -30.00
C ASN A 9 15.49 -4.21 -29.02
N PHE A 10 16.69 -4.58 -28.57
CA PHE A 10 16.87 -5.62 -27.55
C PHE A 10 16.21 -5.22 -26.21
N VAL A 11 16.46 -4.01 -25.71
CA VAL A 11 15.88 -3.53 -24.44
C VAL A 11 14.35 -3.37 -24.56
N LEU A 12 13.87 -2.87 -25.70
CA LEU A 12 12.43 -2.75 -25.98
C LEU A 12 11.73 -4.13 -26.00
N ALA A 13 12.37 -5.15 -26.57
CA ALA A 13 11.84 -6.51 -26.61
C ALA A 13 11.68 -7.13 -25.21
N GLN A 14 12.43 -6.67 -24.21
CA GLN A 14 12.32 -7.15 -22.82
C GLN A 14 11.10 -6.59 -22.07
N GLY A 15 10.35 -5.65 -22.66
CA GLY A 15 9.07 -5.17 -22.14
C GLY A 15 9.18 -4.24 -20.93
N ILE A 16 10.23 -3.41 -20.88
CA ILE A 16 10.43 -2.43 -19.81
C ILE A 16 9.39 -1.31 -19.91
N LYS A 17 8.61 -1.13 -18.85
CA LYS A 17 7.48 -0.20 -18.75
C LYS A 17 7.84 1.20 -18.28
N ILE A 18 8.98 1.36 -17.60
CA ILE A 18 9.44 2.67 -17.10
C ILE A 18 10.33 3.31 -18.19
N PRO A 19 9.91 4.42 -18.82
CA PRO A 19 10.68 5.04 -19.90
C PRO A 19 12.07 5.48 -19.43
N THR A 20 12.17 6.18 -18.31
CA THR A 20 13.46 6.67 -17.79
C THR A 20 14.44 5.53 -17.52
N LEU A 21 13.97 4.44 -16.92
CA LEU A 21 14.82 3.26 -16.66
C LEU A 21 15.25 2.59 -17.97
N ARG A 22 14.35 2.52 -18.96
CA ARG A 22 14.69 1.97 -20.27
C ARG A 22 15.79 2.80 -20.92
N ASP A 23 15.65 4.12 -20.90
CA ASP A 23 16.63 5.05 -21.48
C ASP A 23 17.97 4.93 -20.72
N ASP A 24 17.95 4.88 -19.38
CA ASP A 24 19.15 4.64 -18.55
C ASP A 24 19.85 3.30 -18.88
N LEU A 25 19.08 2.24 -19.16
CA LEU A 25 19.61 0.92 -19.50
C LEU A 25 20.22 0.89 -20.91
N ILE A 26 19.59 1.58 -21.87
CA ILE A 26 20.13 1.73 -23.23
C ILE A 26 21.45 2.48 -23.16
N ASP A 27 21.48 3.64 -22.50
CA ASP A 27 22.70 4.46 -22.35
C ASP A 27 23.83 3.66 -21.69
N HIS A 28 23.52 2.91 -20.61
CA HIS A 28 24.51 2.11 -19.92
C HIS A 28 25.08 0.99 -20.81
N LEU A 29 24.21 0.24 -21.51
CA LEU A 29 24.64 -0.83 -22.40
C LEU A 29 25.46 -0.28 -23.58
N CYS A 30 25.05 0.85 -24.15
CA CYS A 30 25.82 1.53 -25.20
C CYS A 30 27.23 1.92 -24.69
N CYS A 31 27.34 2.56 -23.51
CA CYS A 31 28.64 2.92 -22.94
C CYS A 31 29.54 1.70 -22.68
N VAL A 32 28.99 0.60 -22.15
CA VAL A 32 29.77 -0.62 -21.88
C VAL A 32 30.26 -1.23 -23.18
N VAL A 33 29.37 -1.36 -24.18
CA VAL A 33 29.72 -1.92 -25.49
C VAL A 33 30.78 -1.07 -26.19
N GLU A 34 30.66 0.26 -26.17
CA GLU A 34 31.67 1.17 -26.71
C GLU A 34 33.03 1.04 -26.03
N SER A 35 33.05 0.82 -24.71
CA SER A 35 34.29 0.68 -23.94
C SER A 35 35.06 -0.63 -24.19
N GLU A 36 34.33 -1.68 -24.59
CA GLU A 36 34.88 -3.00 -24.89
C GLU A 36 35.10 -3.23 -26.40
N LEU A 37 34.57 -2.33 -27.24
CA LEU A 37 34.73 -2.35 -28.69
C LEU A 37 36.21 -2.12 -29.07
N GLY A 38 36.80 -3.04 -29.83
CA GLY A 38 38.21 -2.99 -30.23
C GLY A 38 39.11 -4.00 -29.49
N LYS A 39 38.56 -4.76 -28.54
CA LYS A 39 39.18 -5.99 -28.01
C LYS A 39 38.83 -7.20 -28.90
N GLU A 40 39.44 -8.35 -28.67
CA GLU A 40 39.30 -9.58 -29.50
C GLU A 40 37.89 -10.21 -29.57
N LYS A 41 36.86 -9.58 -28.97
CA LYS A 41 35.49 -10.13 -28.85
C LYS A 41 34.54 -9.55 -29.90
N SER A 42 33.55 -10.33 -30.33
CA SER A 42 32.49 -9.84 -31.22
C SER A 42 31.48 -8.95 -30.48
N PHE A 43 30.74 -8.11 -31.21
CA PHE A 43 29.70 -7.26 -30.64
C PHE A 43 28.63 -8.06 -29.89
N GLU A 44 28.18 -9.20 -30.43
CA GLU A 44 27.16 -10.00 -29.75
C GLU A 44 27.66 -10.58 -28.42
N GLN A 45 28.95 -10.96 -28.37
CA GLN A 45 29.57 -11.46 -27.16
C GLN A 45 29.67 -10.38 -26.08
N ILE A 46 30.08 -9.16 -26.46
CA ILE A 46 30.18 -8.01 -25.56
C ILE A 46 28.79 -7.64 -25.02
N LEU A 47 27.77 -7.64 -25.88
CA LEU A 47 26.40 -7.32 -25.47
C LEU A 47 25.81 -8.37 -24.51
N ASP A 48 25.99 -9.67 -24.79
CA ASP A 48 25.52 -10.74 -23.90
C ASP A 48 26.22 -10.69 -22.53
N GLU A 49 27.53 -10.42 -22.52
CA GLU A 49 28.32 -10.26 -21.29
C GLU A 49 27.87 -9.02 -20.50
N ALA A 50 27.70 -7.87 -21.15
CA ALA A 50 27.20 -6.64 -20.52
C ALA A 50 25.82 -6.82 -19.89
N VAL A 51 24.90 -7.53 -20.57
CA VAL A 51 23.56 -7.82 -20.05
C VAL A 51 23.63 -8.80 -18.88
N LYS A 52 24.48 -9.83 -18.93
CA LYS A 52 24.66 -10.80 -17.83
C LYS A 52 25.26 -10.14 -16.58
N ASP A 53 26.23 -9.26 -16.76
CA ASP A 53 26.87 -8.53 -15.66
C ASP A 53 25.91 -7.54 -15.01
N LEU A 54 25.16 -6.79 -15.82
CA LEU A 54 24.18 -5.82 -15.33
C LEU A 54 22.97 -6.50 -14.68
N ALA A 55 22.46 -7.56 -15.31
CA ALA A 55 21.20 -8.18 -14.96
C ALA A 55 21.27 -9.72 -15.06
N PRO A 56 21.97 -10.40 -14.13
CA PRO A 56 22.11 -11.86 -14.16
C PRO A 56 20.79 -12.62 -14.04
N LYS A 57 19.73 -11.93 -13.58
CA LYS A 57 18.36 -12.45 -13.47
C LYS A 57 17.37 -11.83 -14.46
N GLY A 58 17.87 -11.06 -15.44
CA GLY A 58 17.09 -10.36 -16.46
C GLY A 58 16.72 -8.90 -16.10
N LEU A 59 16.57 -8.06 -17.12
CA LEU A 59 16.31 -6.61 -16.98
C LEU A 59 14.98 -6.30 -16.26
N GLN A 60 14.02 -7.23 -16.27
CA GLN A 60 12.76 -7.06 -15.56
C GLN A 60 12.93 -7.02 -14.04
N GLU A 61 13.95 -7.69 -13.49
CA GLU A 61 14.24 -7.64 -12.05
C GLU A 61 14.71 -6.24 -11.65
N ILE A 62 15.55 -5.58 -12.46
CA ILE A 62 15.97 -4.19 -12.23
C ILE A 62 14.74 -3.28 -12.20
N GLN A 63 13.78 -3.46 -13.12
CA GLN A 63 12.54 -2.70 -13.07
C GLN A 63 11.75 -2.94 -11.79
N HIS A 64 11.63 -4.20 -11.36
CA HIS A 64 10.92 -4.52 -10.12
C HIS A 64 11.56 -3.85 -8.90
N GLN A 65 12.89 -3.87 -8.81
CA GLN A 65 13.65 -3.21 -7.75
C GLN A 65 13.50 -1.68 -7.81
N THR A 66 13.55 -1.08 -8.99
CA THR A 66 13.32 0.36 -9.17
C THR A 66 11.93 0.77 -8.73
N ILE A 67 10.89 0.02 -9.14
CA ILE A 67 9.50 0.26 -8.69
C ILE A 67 9.39 0.14 -7.18
N PHE A 68 10.03 -0.88 -6.59
CA PHE A 68 10.04 -1.08 -5.15
C PHE A 68 10.69 0.09 -4.43
N LEU A 69 11.88 0.52 -4.88
CA LEU A 69 12.62 1.63 -4.28
C LEU A 69 11.88 2.96 -4.40
N LEU A 70 11.34 3.28 -5.58
CA LEU A 70 10.54 4.49 -5.82
C LEU A 70 9.31 4.56 -4.90
N ASN A 71 8.67 3.42 -4.64
CA ASN A 71 7.49 3.39 -3.77
C ASN A 71 7.81 3.20 -2.28
N SER A 72 9.00 2.67 -1.94
CA SER A 72 9.38 2.31 -0.57
C SER A 72 9.33 3.52 0.38
N LYS A 73 9.91 4.66 -0.02
CA LYS A 73 9.93 5.89 0.80
C LYS A 73 8.51 6.37 1.13
N ARG A 74 7.62 6.37 0.13
CA ARG A 74 6.22 6.77 0.30
C ARG A 74 5.47 5.81 1.24
N ILE A 75 5.67 4.51 1.08
CA ILE A 75 5.05 3.48 1.95
C ILE A 75 5.54 3.63 3.40
N ILE A 76 6.85 3.82 3.60
CA ILE A 76 7.43 4.03 4.93
C ILE A 76 6.88 5.30 5.58
N ALA A 77 6.81 6.41 4.83
CA ALA A 77 6.24 7.66 5.32
C ALA A 77 4.77 7.49 5.75
N MET A 78 3.95 6.81 4.94
CA MET A 78 2.56 6.52 5.30
C MET A 78 2.44 5.68 6.57
N LYS A 79 3.29 4.66 6.75
CA LYS A 79 3.32 3.88 8.00
C LYS A 79 3.68 4.72 9.21
N LYS A 80 4.65 5.62 9.09
CA LYS A 80 5.01 6.54 10.19
C LYS A 80 3.82 7.41 10.58
N VAL A 81 3.13 8.00 9.62
CA VAL A 81 1.91 8.81 9.88
C VAL A 81 0.82 7.95 10.50
N LEU A 82 0.62 6.72 10.03
CA LEU A 82 -0.36 5.77 10.58
C LEU A 82 -0.10 5.46 12.05
N TYR A 83 1.14 5.10 12.41
CA TYR A 83 1.49 4.81 13.80
C TYR A 83 1.40 6.05 14.68
N PHE A 84 1.83 7.21 14.17
CA PHE A 84 1.75 8.47 14.91
C PHE A 84 0.30 8.87 15.20
N THR A 85 -0.58 8.83 14.19
CA THR A 85 -2.00 9.13 14.36
C THR A 85 -2.69 8.12 15.29
N GLY A 86 -2.39 6.82 15.14
CA GLY A 86 -2.89 5.79 16.05
C GLY A 86 -2.48 6.03 17.49
N PHE A 87 -1.21 6.39 17.72
CA PHE A 87 -0.69 6.71 19.05
C PHE A 87 -1.42 7.92 19.67
N ILE A 88 -1.44 9.06 18.98
CA ILE A 88 -2.11 10.27 19.48
C ILE A 88 -3.59 10.05 19.74
N GLY A 89 -4.30 9.38 18.82
CA GLY A 89 -5.72 9.06 19.00
C GLY A 89 -5.97 8.13 20.18
N SER A 90 -5.15 7.09 20.36
CA SER A 90 -5.28 6.15 21.49
C SER A 90 -4.97 6.81 22.83
N LEU A 91 -4.00 7.72 22.86
CA LEU A 91 -3.64 8.49 24.05
C LEU A 91 -4.77 9.43 24.45
N ALA A 92 -5.33 10.17 23.49
CA ALA A 92 -6.46 11.07 23.74
C ALA A 92 -7.70 10.29 24.22
N LEU A 93 -8.02 9.16 23.58
CA LEU A 93 -9.15 8.32 23.98
C LEU A 93 -8.96 7.74 25.39
N THR A 94 -7.77 7.21 25.68
CA THR A 94 -7.44 6.67 27.01
C THR A 94 -7.50 7.76 28.08
N ALA A 95 -6.94 8.94 27.81
CA ALA A 95 -7.02 10.08 28.71
C ALA A 95 -8.48 10.51 28.95
N GLY A 96 -9.31 10.54 27.90
CA GLY A 96 -10.75 10.84 28.01
C GLY A 96 -11.49 9.84 28.90
N VAL A 97 -11.20 8.54 28.76
CA VAL A 97 -11.76 7.50 29.64
C VAL A 97 -11.30 7.69 31.09
N THR A 98 -9.99 7.89 31.31
CA THR A 98 -9.44 8.11 32.65
C THR A 98 -10.06 9.34 33.32
N PHE A 99 -10.21 10.44 32.59
CA PHE A 99 -10.83 11.66 33.11
C PHE A 99 -12.30 11.41 33.46
N LYS A 100 -13.00 10.58 32.67
CA LYS A 100 -14.39 10.21 32.95
C LYS A 100 -14.51 9.40 34.23
N LEU A 101 -13.59 8.44 34.45
CA LEU A 101 -13.54 7.64 35.68
C LEU A 101 -13.21 8.50 36.91
N MET A 102 -12.32 9.47 36.75
CA MET A 102 -11.91 10.38 37.82
C MET A 102 -12.82 11.59 38.01
N HIS A 103 -13.93 11.66 37.26
CA HIS A 103 -14.89 12.78 37.27
C HIS A 103 -14.24 14.15 37.00
N TRP A 104 -13.16 14.16 36.23
CA TRP A 104 -12.46 15.37 35.85
C TRP A 104 -13.20 16.11 34.74
N PRO A 105 -13.11 17.46 34.70
CA PRO A 105 -13.70 18.24 33.63
C PRO A 105 -13.09 17.84 32.27
N TRP A 106 -13.81 18.12 31.18
CA TRP A 106 -13.40 17.82 29.80
C TRP A 106 -13.35 16.34 29.38
N ALA A 107 -13.65 15.41 30.28
CA ALA A 107 -13.63 13.97 30.00
C ALA A 107 -14.37 13.57 28.71
N ASN A 108 -15.62 14.00 28.56
CA ASN A 108 -16.44 13.67 27.40
C ASN A 108 -15.89 14.29 26.11
N VAL A 109 -15.37 15.53 26.18
CA VAL A 109 -14.80 16.22 25.01
C VAL A 109 -13.56 15.47 24.52
N LEU A 110 -12.65 15.14 25.44
CA LEU A 110 -11.41 14.44 25.11
C LEU A 110 -11.67 13.03 24.58
N PHE A 111 -12.66 12.32 25.16
CA PHE A 111 -13.11 11.03 24.68
C PHE A 111 -13.66 11.11 23.25
N ILE A 112 -14.58 12.04 22.98
CA ILE A 112 -15.23 12.19 21.66
C ILE A 112 -14.19 12.57 20.60
N ILE A 113 -13.29 13.51 20.90
CA ILE A 113 -12.22 13.91 19.98
C ILE A 113 -11.30 12.73 19.69
N GLY A 114 -10.82 12.01 20.72
CA GLY A 114 -9.97 10.84 20.54
C GLY A 114 -10.65 9.74 19.73
N PHE A 115 -11.93 9.50 20.00
CA PHE A 115 -12.71 8.50 19.28
C PHE A 115 -12.94 8.89 17.81
N LEU A 116 -13.39 10.12 17.54
CA LEU A 116 -13.57 10.63 16.17
C LEU A 116 -12.25 10.65 15.39
N PHE A 117 -11.15 11.02 16.04
CA PHE A 117 -9.84 11.01 15.42
C PHE A 117 -9.42 9.61 14.99
N LEU A 118 -9.58 8.61 15.86
CA LEU A 118 -9.31 7.22 15.51
C LEU A 118 -10.26 6.72 14.40
N LEU A 119 -11.54 7.06 14.48
CA LEU A 119 -12.55 6.57 13.56
C LEU A 119 -12.41 7.17 12.15
N LEU A 120 -12.20 8.47 12.05
CA LEU A 120 -12.25 9.20 10.77
C LEU A 120 -10.87 9.46 10.17
N ILE A 121 -9.78 9.38 10.95
CA ILE A 121 -8.42 9.60 10.43
C ILE A 121 -7.64 8.29 10.43
N PHE A 122 -7.54 7.61 11.58
CA PHE A 122 -6.72 6.40 11.66
C PHE A 122 -7.29 5.23 10.85
N ILE A 123 -8.60 4.95 10.92
CA ILE A 123 -9.20 3.84 10.17
C ILE A 123 -9.09 4.04 8.64
N PRO A 124 -9.42 5.20 8.04
CA PRO A 124 -9.18 5.43 6.62
C PRO A 124 -7.71 5.33 6.23
N LEU A 125 -6.81 5.89 7.05
CA LEU A 125 -5.38 5.83 6.76
C LEU A 125 -4.86 4.37 6.79
N LEU A 126 -5.35 3.57 7.75
CA LEU A 126 -5.07 2.14 7.82
C LEU A 126 -5.59 1.42 6.58
N ALA A 127 -6.82 1.72 6.15
CA ALA A 127 -7.40 1.14 4.95
C ALA A 127 -6.59 1.48 3.69
N ILE A 128 -6.15 2.73 3.53
CA ILE A 128 -5.33 3.16 2.38
C ILE A 128 -3.95 2.49 2.42
N ASP A 129 -3.28 2.40 3.58
CA ASP A 129 -2.00 1.68 3.71
C ASP A 129 -2.16 0.22 3.29
N ARG A 130 -3.16 -0.49 3.86
CA ARG A 130 -3.44 -1.89 3.54
C ARG A 130 -3.83 -2.08 2.07
N TYR A 131 -4.57 -1.15 1.49
CA TYR A 131 -4.96 -1.16 0.09
C TYR A 131 -3.73 -1.03 -0.83
N LYS A 132 -2.84 -0.07 -0.53
CA LYS A 132 -1.59 0.12 -1.30
C LYS A 132 -0.64 -1.05 -1.20
N VAL A 133 -0.49 -1.64 -0.01
CA VAL A 133 0.32 -2.86 0.18
C VAL A 133 -0.30 -4.06 -0.55
N SER A 134 -1.62 -4.05 -0.77
CA SER A 134 -2.34 -5.13 -1.46
C SER A 134 -2.56 -4.86 -2.95
N LEU A 135 -1.86 -3.89 -3.56
CA LEU A 135 -2.08 -3.52 -4.96
C LEU A 135 -1.88 -4.69 -5.94
N SER A 136 -0.92 -5.57 -5.64
CA SER A 136 -0.58 -6.78 -6.40
C SER A 136 -1.43 -8.01 -6.06
N LYS A 137 -2.32 -7.91 -5.05
CA LYS A 137 -3.13 -9.04 -4.58
C LYS A 137 -4.51 -9.05 -5.26
N ALA A 138 -5.13 -10.22 -5.28
CA ALA A 138 -6.44 -10.47 -5.89
C ALA A 138 -7.51 -9.44 -5.45
N VAL A 139 -8.47 -9.15 -6.34
CA VAL A 139 -9.58 -8.20 -6.12
C VAL A 139 -10.30 -8.46 -4.79
N SER A 140 -10.49 -9.74 -4.42
CA SER A 140 -11.08 -10.16 -3.12
C SER A 140 -10.40 -9.53 -1.89
N VAL A 141 -9.08 -9.30 -1.94
CA VAL A 141 -8.32 -8.69 -0.85
C VAL A 141 -8.58 -7.19 -0.74
N LYS A 142 -8.83 -6.52 -1.86
CA LYS A 142 -9.14 -5.08 -1.88
C LYS A 142 -10.56 -4.82 -1.38
N THR A 143 -11.53 -5.63 -1.85
CA THR A 143 -12.93 -5.51 -1.46
C THR A 143 -13.14 -5.68 0.05
N LYS A 144 -12.48 -6.67 0.68
CA LYS A 144 -12.59 -6.84 2.14
C LYS A 144 -12.06 -5.64 2.93
N ILE A 145 -11.02 -4.95 2.45
CA ILE A 145 -10.46 -3.78 3.14
C ILE A 145 -11.47 -2.63 3.12
N ILE A 146 -12.09 -2.38 1.95
CA ILE A 146 -13.07 -1.32 1.77
C ILE A 146 -14.33 -1.60 2.58
N MET A 147 -14.90 -2.80 2.46
CA MET A 147 -16.11 -3.19 3.19
C MET A 147 -15.89 -3.16 4.71
N GLY A 148 -14.73 -3.62 5.17
CA GLY A 148 -14.36 -3.58 6.58
C GLY A 148 -14.22 -2.14 7.11
N ALA A 149 -13.59 -1.25 6.34
CA ALA A 149 -13.44 0.15 6.72
C ALA A 149 -14.79 0.88 6.82
N ILE A 150 -15.66 0.67 5.83
CA ILE A 150 -17.02 1.25 5.81
C ILE A 150 -17.82 0.74 7.02
N ALA A 151 -17.83 -0.58 7.25
CA ALA A 151 -18.53 -1.17 8.39
C ALA A 151 -18.02 -0.62 9.74
N ALA A 152 -16.70 -0.49 9.89
CA ALA A 152 -16.09 0.05 11.10
C ALA A 152 -16.47 1.51 11.34
N ILE A 153 -16.44 2.35 10.31
CA ILE A 153 -16.80 3.78 10.42
C ILE A 153 -18.28 3.93 10.77
N ILE A 154 -19.17 3.23 10.08
CA ILE A 154 -20.63 3.30 10.35
C ILE A 154 -20.94 2.82 11.77
N THR A 155 -20.37 1.69 12.18
CA THR A 155 -20.59 1.13 13.51
C THR A 155 -20.01 2.02 14.62
N GLY A 156 -18.83 2.62 14.39
CA GLY A 156 -18.25 3.58 15.33
C GLY A 156 -19.07 4.85 15.44
N LEU A 157 -19.60 5.39 14.33
CA LEU A 157 -20.48 6.55 14.34
C LEU A 157 -21.79 6.26 15.10
N SER A 158 -22.34 5.06 14.93
CA SER A 158 -23.48 4.60 15.74
C SER A 158 -23.18 4.61 17.24
N GLY A 159 -22.01 4.11 17.64
CA GLY A 159 -21.54 4.16 19.04
C GLY A 159 -21.50 5.59 19.59
N LEU A 160 -20.96 6.54 18.82
CA LEU A 160 -20.98 7.97 19.19
C LEU A 160 -22.39 8.52 19.32
N PHE A 161 -23.27 8.21 18.36
CA PHE A 161 -24.67 8.68 18.40
C PHE A 161 -25.37 8.18 19.65
N LYS A 162 -25.14 6.91 20.02
CA LYS A 162 -25.69 6.32 21.23
C LYS A 162 -25.16 7.01 22.50
N MET A 163 -23.87 7.33 22.53
CA MET A 163 -23.26 8.07 23.65
C MET A 163 -23.76 9.51 23.77
N MET A 164 -24.07 10.17 22.64
CA MET A 164 -24.59 11.52 22.61
C MET A 164 -26.13 11.60 22.71
N HIS A 165 -26.81 10.46 22.91
CA HIS A 165 -28.26 10.36 22.90
C HIS A 165 -28.92 10.90 21.60
N LEU A 166 -28.21 10.81 20.48
CA LEU A 166 -28.70 11.21 19.16
C LEU A 166 -29.66 10.16 18.60
N GLN A 167 -30.69 10.63 17.90
CA GLN A 167 -31.67 9.77 17.24
C GLN A 167 -31.04 8.98 16.09
N GLY A 168 -31.53 7.76 15.85
CA GLY A 168 -31.07 6.90 14.75
C GLY A 168 -29.81 6.07 15.03
N ALA A 169 -29.25 6.12 16.25
CA ALA A 169 -28.07 5.32 16.63
C ALA A 169 -28.27 3.82 16.38
N ASP A 170 -29.40 3.26 16.80
CA ASP A 170 -29.68 1.83 16.65
C ASP A 170 -29.89 1.42 15.18
N LEU A 171 -30.53 2.27 14.39
CA LEU A 171 -30.69 2.03 12.95
C LEU A 171 -29.32 2.01 12.25
N LEU A 172 -28.45 2.97 12.57
CA LEU A 172 -27.09 3.04 12.03
C LEU A 172 -26.25 1.83 12.46
N LEU A 173 -26.46 1.31 13.67
CA LEU A 173 -25.81 0.08 14.17
C LEU A 173 -26.22 -1.13 13.33
N ILE A 174 -27.51 -1.28 13.06
CA ILE A 174 -28.05 -2.38 12.25
C ILE A 174 -27.45 -2.35 10.85
N PHE A 175 -27.39 -1.17 10.22
CA PHE A 175 -26.74 -1.02 8.91
C PHE A 175 -25.25 -1.38 8.94
N GLY A 176 -24.51 -0.89 9.95
CA GLY A 176 -23.09 -1.23 10.11
C GLY A 176 -22.86 -2.73 10.31
N ALA A 177 -23.68 -3.36 11.15
CA ALA A 177 -23.66 -4.80 11.41
C ALA A 177 -24.01 -5.62 10.16
N PHE A 178 -24.99 -5.18 9.37
CA PHE A 178 -25.36 -5.82 8.12
C PHE A 178 -24.21 -5.80 7.10
N ILE A 179 -23.57 -4.63 6.91
CA ILE A 179 -22.40 -4.49 6.01
C ILE A 179 -21.23 -5.34 6.52
N PHE A 180 -21.03 -5.44 7.84
CA PHE A 180 -20.00 -6.32 8.40
C PHE A 180 -20.32 -7.80 8.12
N ALA A 181 -21.54 -8.23 8.43
CA ALA A 181 -21.95 -9.64 8.36
C ALA A 181 -22.05 -10.18 6.93
N PHE A 182 -22.67 -9.41 6.02
CA PHE A 182 -22.90 -9.84 4.63
C PHE A 182 -21.91 -9.24 3.63
N GLY A 183 -21.25 -8.14 3.99
CA GLY A 183 -20.19 -7.55 3.18
C GLY A 183 -18.82 -8.08 3.57
N PHE A 184 -18.32 -7.72 4.75
CA PHE A 184 -16.93 -8.02 5.12
C PHE A 184 -16.64 -9.52 5.33
N LEU A 185 -17.47 -10.22 6.12
CA LEU A 185 -17.18 -11.61 6.52
C LEU A 185 -17.09 -12.59 5.33
N PRO A 186 -18.00 -12.59 4.34
CA PRO A 186 -17.93 -13.55 3.24
C PRO A 186 -16.63 -13.41 2.44
N PHE A 187 -16.22 -12.19 2.11
CA PHE A 187 -14.94 -11.96 1.42
C PHE A 187 -13.73 -12.32 2.30
N TYR A 188 -13.81 -12.08 3.61
CA TYR A 188 -12.75 -12.45 4.54
C TYR A 188 -12.56 -13.97 4.58
N PHE A 189 -13.62 -14.74 4.82
CA PHE A 189 -13.58 -16.19 4.87
C PHE A 189 -13.20 -16.82 3.53
N PHE A 190 -13.74 -16.32 2.42
CA PHE A 190 -13.37 -16.81 1.09
C PHE A 190 -11.88 -16.60 0.80
N THR A 191 -11.34 -15.44 1.18
CA THR A 191 -9.91 -15.15 1.03
C THR A 191 -9.05 -16.06 1.92
N MET A 192 -9.49 -16.35 3.14
CA MET A 192 -8.83 -17.28 4.05
C MET A 192 -8.83 -18.71 3.50
N TYR A 193 -9.99 -19.19 3.05
CA TYR A 193 -10.16 -20.51 2.46
C TYR A 193 -9.24 -20.69 1.26
N LYS A 194 -9.26 -19.76 0.29
CA LYS A 194 -8.39 -19.80 -0.89
C LYS A 194 -6.90 -19.83 -0.53
N LYS A 195 -6.50 -19.13 0.53
CA LYS A 195 -5.11 -19.13 1.02
C LYS A 195 -4.72 -20.45 1.70
N SER A 196 -5.66 -21.21 2.25
CA SER A 196 -5.37 -22.49 2.91
C SER A 196 -5.18 -23.66 1.94
N ILE A 197 -5.74 -23.55 0.74
CA ILE A 197 -5.69 -24.60 -0.30
C ILE A 197 -4.62 -24.33 -1.39
N SER A 198 -3.92 -23.19 -1.32
CA SER A 198 -2.87 -22.76 -2.26
C SER A 198 -1.54 -22.65 -1.57
#